data_AF-A0AAD9PC64-F1
#
_entry.id   AF-A0AAD9PC64-F1
#
_cell.length_a   1.000
_cell.length_b   1.000
_cell.length_c   1.000
_cell.angle_alpha   90.00
_cell.angle_beta   90.00
_cell.angle_gamma   90.00
#
_symmetry.space_group_name_H-M   'P 1'
#
loop_
_entity.id
_entity.type
_entity.pdbx_description
1 polymer ?
#
loop_
_entity_poly.entity_id
_entity_poly.type
_entity_poly.pdbx_seq_one_letter_code
_entity_poly.pdbx_strand_id
1 'polypeptide(L)'
;MNTLWTLTPARNVNQASWSRRTIMGTRKRHATSLTLSLRLFCEQNFYNSHCSQYCKASDGPRHYTCDSATGDQICEPGWEGNLCDIRSDDCIDNECTNGATCIDGPRRYTCVCREGFTGK
;
A
#
# COMPACT_ATOMS: atom_id res chain seq x y z
N MET A 1 -25.86 -26.06 -8.63
CA MET A 1 -24.88 -25.42 -7.73
C MET A 1 -24.45 -24.12 -8.38
N ASN A 2 -25.20 -23.04 -8.12
CA ASN A 2 -24.93 -21.71 -8.68
C ASN A 2 -23.99 -20.98 -7.73
N THR A 3 -22.71 -20.88 -8.09
CA THR A 3 -21.82 -19.88 -7.49
C THR A 3 -22.25 -18.52 -8.02
N LEU A 4 -23.10 -17.83 -7.25
CA LEU A 4 -23.32 -16.41 -7.35
C LEU A 4 -21.96 -15.72 -7.22
N TRP A 5 -21.40 -15.26 -8.33
CA TRP A 5 -20.32 -14.29 -8.31
C TRP A 5 -20.90 -13.00 -7.75
N THR A 6 -20.86 -12.84 -6.43
CA THR A 6 -20.93 -11.52 -5.83
C THR A 6 -19.71 -10.77 -6.34
N LEU A 7 -19.87 -10.02 -7.42
CA LEU A 7 -18.94 -8.96 -7.81
C LEU A 7 -19.06 -7.83 -6.76
N THR A 8 -18.73 -8.13 -5.51
CA THR A 8 -18.10 -7.10 -4.69
C THR A 8 -16.79 -6.82 -5.41
N PRO A 9 -16.59 -5.63 -6.01
CA PRO A 9 -15.31 -5.33 -6.61
C PRO A 9 -14.25 -5.60 -5.54
N ALA A 10 -13.31 -6.49 -5.85
CA ALA A 10 -12.16 -6.71 -4.99
C ALA A 10 -11.62 -5.33 -4.63
N ARG A 11 -11.35 -5.14 -3.34
CA ARG A 11 -11.00 -3.87 -2.70
C ARG A 11 -9.58 -3.42 -3.12
N ASN A 12 -9.31 -3.42 -4.42
CA ASN A 12 -8.08 -2.95 -5.06
C ASN A 12 -8.42 -1.67 -5.82
N VAL A 13 -7.94 -0.57 -5.26
CA VAL A 13 -8.29 0.83 -5.53
C VAL A 13 -7.50 1.39 -6.72
N ASN A 14 -7.21 0.57 -7.74
CA ASN A 14 -6.35 0.94 -8.86
C ASN A 14 -7.13 1.82 -9.88
N GLN A 15 -7.77 2.88 -9.40
CA GLN A 15 -8.48 3.86 -10.23
C GLN A 15 -7.46 4.72 -10.96
N ALA A 16 -7.31 4.49 -12.26
CA ALA A 16 -6.43 5.27 -13.12
C ALA A 16 -6.94 6.71 -13.30
N SER A 17 -8.26 6.88 -13.46
CA SER A 17 -8.88 8.17 -13.73
C SER A 17 -10.40 8.15 -13.55
N TRP A 18 -11.00 9.30 -13.21
CA TRP A 18 -12.45 9.50 -13.21
C TRP A 18 -12.81 10.79 -13.96
N SER A 19 -13.90 10.73 -14.72
CA SER A 19 -14.43 11.89 -15.43
C SER A 19 -15.94 11.95 -15.27
N ARG A 20 -16.43 13.10 -14.84
CA ARG A 20 -17.86 13.41 -14.84
C ARG A 20 -18.12 14.51 -15.85
N ARG A 21 -19.11 14.30 -16.70
CA ARG A 21 -19.54 15.26 -17.73
C ARG A 21 -21.04 15.37 -17.71
N THR A 22 -21.54 16.61 -17.70
CA THR A 22 -22.97 16.89 -17.81
C THR A 22 -23.20 17.60 -19.13
N ILE A 23 -24.01 16.97 -19.96
CA ILE A 23 -24.47 17.50 -21.24
C ILE A 23 -25.83 18.13 -20.98
N MET A 24 -25.94 19.43 -21.22
CA MET A 24 -27.21 20.15 -21.12
C MET A 24 -27.79 20.35 -22.51
N GLY A 25 -29.11 20.32 -22.62
CA GLY A 25 -29.84 20.51 -23.86
C GLY A 25 -31.25 21.00 -23.59
N THR A 26 -32.02 21.18 -24.64
CA THR A 26 -33.41 21.62 -24.54
C THR A 26 -34.25 20.88 -25.56
N ARG A 27 -35.43 20.37 -25.15
CA ARG A 27 -36.45 19.88 -26.06
C ARG A 27 -37.65 20.82 -25.99
N LYS A 28 -37.87 21.61 -27.05
CA LYS A 28 -38.85 22.72 -27.06
C LYS A 28 -38.56 23.70 -25.90
N ARG A 29 -39.47 23.89 -24.95
CA ARG A 29 -39.31 24.79 -23.77
C ARG A 29 -38.80 24.09 -22.51
N HIS A 30 -38.48 22.80 -22.57
CA HIS A 30 -38.02 22.05 -21.41
C HIS A 30 -36.50 21.87 -21.48
N ALA A 31 -35.81 22.31 -20.44
CA ALA A 31 -34.40 21.99 -20.24
C ALA A 31 -34.24 20.50 -19.95
N THR A 32 -33.22 19.89 -20.54
CA THR A 32 -32.86 18.50 -20.35
C THR A 32 -31.38 18.42 -20.01
N SER A 33 -30.98 17.49 -19.16
CA SER A 33 -29.58 17.24 -18.85
C SER A 33 -29.30 15.75 -18.79
N LEU A 34 -28.11 15.38 -19.24
CA LEU A 34 -27.57 14.02 -19.17
C LEU A 34 -26.22 14.09 -18.46
N THR A 35 -26.10 13.40 -17.33
CA THR A 35 -24.82 13.33 -16.60
C THR A 35 -24.20 11.96 -16.79
N LEU A 36 -23.04 11.93 -17.43
CA LEU A 36 -22.20 10.75 -17.60
C LEU A 36 -21.11 10.75 -16.52
N SER A 37 -20.96 9.63 -15.82
CA SER A 37 -19.86 9.40 -14.88
C SER A 37 -19.06 8.19 -15.37
N LEU A 38 -17.86 8.46 -15.90
CA LEU A 38 -16.93 7.43 -16.36
C LEU A 38 -15.85 7.21 -15.30
N ARG A 39 -15.58 5.95 -14.99
CA ARG A 39 -14.47 5.53 -14.14
C ARG A 39 -13.61 4.54 -14.92
N LEU A 40 -12.31 4.80 -14.96
CA LEU A 40 -11.32 3.90 -15.55
C LEU A 40 -10.53 3.24 -14.43
N PHE A 41 -10.32 1.93 -14.58
CA PHE A 41 -9.60 1.09 -13.64
C PHE A 41 -8.45 0.41 -14.38
N CYS A 42 -7.34 0.22 -13.68
CA CYS A 42 -6.24 -0.59 -14.19
C CYS A 42 -6.55 -2.09 -14.08
N GLU A 43 -5.81 -2.88 -14.86
CA GLU A 43 -5.76 -4.32 -14.69
C GLU A 43 -5.10 -4.71 -13.37
N GLN A 44 -5.20 -5.99 -13.00
CA GLN A 44 -4.65 -6.51 -11.76
C GLN A 44 -3.16 -6.20 -11.65
N ASN A 45 -2.74 -5.62 -10.52
CA ASN A 45 -1.35 -5.26 -10.21
C ASN A 45 -0.76 -4.12 -11.07
N PHE A 46 -1.57 -3.43 -11.87
CA PHE A 46 -1.15 -2.20 -12.54
C PHE A 46 -1.63 -0.96 -11.80
N TYR A 47 -0.78 0.06 -11.73
CA TYR A 47 -0.95 1.29 -10.96
C TYR A 47 -0.59 2.51 -11.80
N ASN A 48 -0.68 3.70 -11.19
CA ASN A 48 -0.53 5.03 -11.78
C ASN A 48 -1.66 5.44 -12.74
N SER A 49 -1.62 6.71 -13.18
CA SER A 49 -2.65 7.31 -14.04
C SER A 49 -2.72 6.72 -15.45
N HIS A 50 -1.70 5.96 -15.86
CA HIS A 50 -1.57 5.33 -17.17
C HIS A 50 -1.57 3.80 -17.12
N CYS A 51 -1.76 3.20 -15.94
CA CYS A 51 -1.70 1.75 -15.74
C CYS A 51 -0.41 1.12 -16.29
N SER A 52 0.72 1.84 -16.22
CA SER A 52 2.00 1.38 -16.79
C SER A 52 2.94 0.78 -15.74
N GLN A 53 2.71 1.05 -14.46
CA GLN A 53 3.52 0.52 -13.38
C GLN A 53 2.95 -0.81 -12.91
N TYR A 54 3.72 -1.89 -13.07
CA TYR A 54 3.36 -3.20 -12.54
C TYR A 54 3.98 -3.42 -11.17
N CYS A 55 3.17 -3.77 -10.18
CA CYS A 55 3.64 -4.18 -8.87
C CYS A 55 2.78 -5.29 -8.28
N LYS A 56 3.44 -6.38 -7.87
CA LYS A 56 2.80 -7.47 -7.12
C LYS A 56 3.48 -7.56 -5.77
N ALA A 57 2.72 -7.35 -4.70
CA ALA A 57 3.19 -7.50 -3.33
C ALA A 57 3.80 -8.90 -3.11
N SER A 58 4.82 -8.96 -2.28
CA SER A 58 5.59 -10.18 -2.00
C SER A 58 5.86 -10.26 -0.50
N ASP A 59 5.70 -11.45 0.05
CA ASP A 59 6.02 -11.81 1.44
C ASP A 59 6.78 -13.16 1.42
N GLY A 60 7.97 -13.14 0.81
CA GLY A 60 8.77 -14.32 0.52
C GLY A 60 10.27 -14.01 0.57
N PRO A 61 11.05 -14.19 -0.51
CA PRO A 61 12.46 -13.74 -0.52
C PRO A 61 12.59 -12.21 -0.46
N ARG A 62 11.48 -11.49 -0.69
CA ARG A 62 11.35 -10.05 -0.66
C ARG A 62 10.06 -9.71 0.08
N HIS A 63 10.09 -8.71 0.95
CA HIS A 63 8.98 -8.32 1.82
C HIS A 63 8.57 -6.87 1.52
N TYR A 64 7.61 -6.71 0.60
CA TYR A 64 7.13 -5.39 0.20
C TYR A 64 5.67 -5.39 -0.24
N THR A 65 5.05 -4.23 -0.05
CA THR A 65 3.74 -3.88 -0.58
C THR A 65 3.86 -2.89 -1.73
N CYS A 66 2.75 -2.60 -2.41
CA CYS A 66 2.73 -1.66 -3.53
C CYS A 66 2.03 -0.37 -3.11
N ASP A 67 2.64 0.77 -3.40
CA ASP A 67 1.96 2.06 -3.25
C ASP A 67 0.69 2.07 -4.09
N SER A 68 -0.43 2.46 -3.47
CA SER A 68 -1.74 2.39 -4.10
C SER A 68 -1.94 3.38 -5.25
N ALA A 69 -1.16 4.46 -5.30
CA ALA A 69 -1.24 5.49 -6.33
C ALA A 69 -0.21 5.28 -7.44
N THR A 70 1.06 5.09 -7.08
CA THR A 70 2.17 5.00 -8.06
C THR A 70 2.46 3.57 -8.47
N GLY A 71 2.29 2.59 -7.58
CA GLY A 71 2.75 1.21 -7.73
C GLY A 71 4.22 1.02 -7.38
N ASP A 72 4.83 1.95 -6.68
CA ASP A 72 6.20 1.79 -6.18
C ASP A 72 6.26 0.74 -5.06
N GLN A 73 7.41 0.09 -4.90
CA GLN A 73 7.61 -0.90 -3.86
C GLN A 73 7.86 -0.22 -2.51
N ILE A 74 7.08 -0.60 -1.50
CA ILE A 74 7.23 -0.13 -0.12
C ILE A 74 7.64 -1.33 0.73
N CYS A 75 8.86 -1.32 1.26
CA CYS A 75 9.33 -2.39 2.14
C CYS A 75 8.43 -2.53 3.36
N GLU A 76 8.17 -3.77 3.76
CA GLU A 76 7.45 -4.03 5.00
C GLU A 76 8.30 -3.62 6.22
N PRO A 77 7.68 -3.31 7.36
CA PRO A 77 8.42 -2.97 8.58
C PRO A 77 9.45 -4.05 8.94
N GLY A 78 10.67 -3.63 9.27
CA GLY A 78 11.78 -4.54 9.56
C GLY A 78 12.54 -5.03 8.31
N TRP A 79 12.21 -4.54 7.11
CA TRP A 79 12.90 -4.87 5.87
C TRP A 79 13.38 -3.61 5.15
N GLU A 80 14.54 -3.72 4.53
CA GLU A 80 15.22 -2.66 3.81
C GLU A 80 15.99 -3.19 2.58
N GLY A 81 16.74 -2.30 1.94
CA GLY A 81 17.43 -2.55 0.69
C GLY A 81 16.52 -2.34 -0.52
N ASN A 82 17.14 -2.20 -1.70
CA ASN A 82 16.41 -1.93 -2.95
C ASN A 82 15.38 -3.00 -3.30
N LEU A 83 15.53 -4.21 -2.76
CA LEU A 83 14.63 -5.33 -3.00
C LEU A 83 13.78 -5.69 -1.77
N CYS A 84 13.93 -5.01 -0.64
CA CYS A 84 13.27 -5.36 0.62
C CYS A 84 13.56 -6.80 1.04
N ASP A 85 14.81 -7.23 0.85
CA ASP A 85 15.33 -8.57 1.12
C ASP A 85 16.37 -8.57 2.25
N ILE A 86 16.72 -7.39 2.77
CA ILE A 86 17.61 -7.22 3.90
C ILE A 86 16.75 -6.94 5.13
N ARG A 87 17.02 -7.63 6.25
CA ARG A 87 16.40 -7.26 7.52
C ARG A 87 17.02 -5.96 8.02
N SER A 88 16.16 -4.99 8.31
CA SER A 88 16.55 -3.76 9.01
C SER A 88 17.13 -4.15 10.36
N ASP A 89 18.36 -3.71 10.64
CA ASP A 89 18.96 -3.87 11.96
C ASP A 89 18.59 -2.67 12.82
N ASP A 90 17.51 -2.80 13.59
CA ASP A 90 17.06 -1.73 14.47
C ASP A 90 18.03 -1.50 15.65
N CYS A 91 19.07 -2.33 15.80
CA CYS A 91 20.11 -2.15 16.81
C CYS A 91 21.25 -1.21 16.40
N ILE A 92 21.37 -0.78 15.14
CA ILE A 92 22.49 0.09 14.74
C ILE A 92 22.44 1.46 15.45
N ASP A 93 21.25 2.05 15.58
CA ASP A 93 21.02 3.33 16.26
C ASP A 93 20.21 3.15 17.57
N ASN A 94 20.47 2.07 18.30
CA ASN A 94 19.75 1.80 19.54
C ASN A 94 20.10 2.82 20.65
N GLU A 95 19.08 3.20 21.43
CA GLU A 95 19.23 4.04 22.62
C GLU A 95 19.44 3.19 23.90
N CYS A 96 19.90 1.94 23.80
CA CYS A 96 20.11 1.11 24.99
C CYS A 96 21.23 1.70 25.84
N THR A 97 20.92 2.04 27.09
CA THR A 97 21.87 2.62 28.05
C THR A 97 22.27 1.63 29.14
N ASN A 98 23.22 2.03 29.99
CA ASN A 98 23.66 1.26 31.17
C ASN A 98 24.18 -0.16 30.86
N GLY A 99 24.75 -0.36 29.66
CA GLY A 99 25.31 -1.64 29.24
C GLY A 99 24.27 -2.73 28.96
N ALA A 100 23.03 -2.34 28.70
CA ALA A 100 21.99 -3.22 28.19
C ALA A 100 22.35 -3.77 26.80
N THR A 101 21.91 -4.99 26.51
CA THR A 101 22.13 -5.63 25.21
C THR A 101 20.95 -5.35 24.28
N CYS A 102 21.22 -4.82 23.10
CA CYS A 102 20.20 -4.62 22.09
C CYS A 102 19.87 -5.95 21.40
N ILE A 103 18.58 -6.25 21.27
CA ILE A 103 18.06 -7.39 20.51
C ILE A 103 17.14 -6.85 19.43
N ASP A 104 17.53 -7.06 18.17
CA ASP A 104 16.73 -6.68 17.01
C ASP A 104 15.39 -7.45 16.98
N GLY A 105 14.35 -6.80 16.48
CA GLY A 105 12.99 -7.33 16.50
C GLY A 105 12.15 -6.85 15.33
N PRO A 106 11.07 -7.55 14.98
CA PRO A 106 10.33 -7.39 13.72
C PRO A 106 9.62 -6.03 13.53
N ARG A 107 9.67 -5.13 14.51
CA ARG A 107 9.08 -3.77 14.42
C ARG A 107 9.89 -2.70 15.16
N ARG A 108 10.99 -3.08 15.84
CA ARG A 108 11.90 -2.28 16.70
C ARG A 108 12.93 -3.23 17.32
N TYR A 109 13.93 -2.65 17.99
CA TYR A 109 14.77 -3.35 18.95
C TYR A 109 14.21 -3.39 20.38
N THR A 110 14.70 -4.33 21.20
CA THR A 110 14.47 -4.43 22.64
C THR A 110 15.80 -4.36 23.39
N CYS A 111 15.87 -3.53 24.44
CA CYS A 111 17.03 -3.51 25.34
C CYS A 111 16.84 -4.54 26.46
N VAL A 112 17.77 -5.47 26.58
CA VAL A 112 17.84 -6.39 27.72
C VAL A 112 18.80 -5.83 28.76
N CYS A 113 18.25 -5.38 29.89
CA CYS A 113 19.03 -4.88 31.01
C CYS A 113 19.88 -5.98 31.66
N ARG A 114 21.04 -5.59 32.20
CA ARG A 114 21.83 -6.46 33.07
C ARG A 114 21.13 -6.66 34.42
N GLU A 115 21.51 -7.71 35.14
CA GLU A 115 21.03 -7.95 36.51
C GLU A 115 21.18 -6.70 37.38
N GLY A 116 20.10 -6.33 38.09
CA GLY A 116 20.05 -5.15 38.94
C GLY A 116 19.57 -3.86 38.26
N PHE A 117 19.37 -3.85 36.94
CA PHE A 117 18.83 -2.70 36.21
C PHE A 117 17.41 -2.98 35.69
N THR A 118 16.58 -1.95 35.63
CA THR A 118 15.22 -1.99 35.08
C THR A 118 15.00 -0.77 34.18
N GLY A 119 14.11 -0.88 33.20
CA GLY A 119 13.82 0.18 32.25
C GLY A 119 13.64 -0.33 30.82
N LYS A 120 13.42 0.58 29.89
CA LYS A 120 13.35 0.31 28.45
C LYS A 120 14.41 1.14 27.75
#